data_AF-A0A3B8T4R0-F1
#
_entry.id   AF-A0A3B8T4R0-F1
#
_cell.length_a   1.000
_cell.length_b   1.000
_cell.length_c   1.000
_cell.angle_alpha   90.00
_cell.angle_beta   90.00
_cell.angle_gamma   90.00
#
_symmetry.space_group_name_H-M   'P 1'
#
loop_
_entity.id
_entity.type
_entity.pdbx_description
1 polymer ?
#
loop_
_entity_poly.entity_id
_entity_poly.type
_entity_poly.pdbx_seq_one_letter_code
_entity_poly.pdbx_strand_id
1 'polypeptide(L)'
;MGSVGTSYSYTATATDADANDTLSFSSITLPAWAMFNTDTAVLSGTPDIAGDYSVELMVSDGTDTASQTFTIAVAAENAVTVALSVFENTLLPEWAPWINDGGSTTLVTDDVEHDQAVQFNLTAPSVAGFTARDIDGAV
;
A
#
# COMPACT_ATOMS: atom_id res chain seq x y z
N MET A 1 -14.88 9.33 -3.34
CA MET A 1 -14.34 8.36 -2.37
C MET A 1 -12.84 8.50 -2.35
N GLY A 2 -12.20 8.32 -1.20
CA GLY A 2 -10.74 8.40 -1.02
C GLY A 2 -10.22 7.19 -0.23
N SER A 3 -8.91 7.16 -0.01
CA SER A 3 -8.23 6.15 0.82
C SER A 3 -7.32 6.85 1.83
N VAL A 4 -7.10 6.23 2.99
CA VAL A 4 -6.12 6.71 3.97
C VAL A 4 -4.76 6.94 3.31
N GLY A 5 -4.09 8.04 3.67
CA GLY A 5 -2.75 8.38 3.19
C GLY A 5 -2.69 8.92 1.74
N THR A 6 -3.81 8.93 1.01
CA THR A 6 -3.87 9.41 -0.37
C THR A 6 -4.39 10.85 -0.43
N SER A 7 -3.75 11.72 -1.23
CA SER A 7 -4.23 13.09 -1.39
C SER A 7 -5.62 13.14 -2.02
N TYR A 8 -6.47 13.97 -1.44
CA TYR A 8 -7.82 14.27 -1.91
C TYR A 8 -7.88 15.71 -2.44
N SER A 9 -8.59 15.90 -3.55
CA SER A 9 -8.88 17.22 -4.12
C SER A 9 -10.28 17.25 -4.72
N TYR A 10 -11.01 18.32 -4.45
CA TYR A 10 -12.33 18.58 -4.98
C TYR A 10 -12.48 20.07 -5.30
N THR A 11 -12.89 20.39 -6.52
CA THR A 11 -13.13 21.77 -6.96
C THR A 11 -14.63 22.05 -6.95
N ALA A 12 -15.05 23.01 -6.13
CA ALA A 12 -16.42 23.51 -6.13
C ALA A 12 -16.63 24.47 -7.32
N THR A 13 -17.82 24.43 -7.89
CA THR A 13 -18.24 25.35 -8.96
C THR A 13 -19.62 25.89 -8.64
N ALA A 14 -19.87 27.14 -9.03
CA ALA A 14 -21.14 27.81 -8.86
C ALA A 14 -21.43 28.67 -10.10
N THR A 15 -22.71 28.88 -10.38
CA THR A 15 -23.19 29.73 -11.47
C THR A 15 -24.20 30.70 -10.90
N ASP A 16 -24.11 31.95 -11.31
CA ASP A 16 -25.05 33.00 -10.93
C ASP A 16 -25.79 33.54 -12.16
N ALA A 17 -27.06 33.89 -12.01
CA ALA A 17 -27.86 34.45 -13.10
C ALA A 17 -27.51 35.93 -13.37
N ASP A 18 -27.08 36.65 -12.35
CA ASP A 18 -26.64 38.02 -12.38
C ASP A 18 -25.12 38.07 -12.64
N ALA A 19 -24.76 38.18 -13.92
CA ALA A 19 -23.38 38.02 -14.41
C ALA A 19 -22.32 38.99 -13.82
N ASN A 20 -22.75 39.99 -13.05
CA ASN A 20 -21.88 41.01 -12.46
C ASN A 20 -21.64 40.80 -10.96
N ASP A 21 -22.27 39.80 -10.34
CA ASP A 21 -22.13 39.56 -8.92
C ASP A 21 -20.87 38.77 -8.61
N THR A 22 -20.22 39.14 -7.50
CA THR A 22 -18.99 38.49 -7.06
C THR A 22 -19.34 37.33 -6.14
N LEU A 23 -19.01 36.11 -6.55
CA LEU A 23 -19.23 34.93 -5.73
C LEU A 23 -18.16 34.79 -4.65
N SER A 24 -18.59 34.70 -3.40
CA SER A 24 -17.77 34.45 -2.22
C SER A 24 -17.99 33.05 -1.70
N PHE A 25 -16.94 32.23 -1.74
CA PHE A 25 -16.96 30.86 -1.26
C PHE A 25 -16.54 30.78 0.21
N SER A 26 -17.13 29.84 0.95
CA SER A 26 -16.80 29.54 2.34
C SER A 26 -17.11 28.07 2.66
N SER A 27 -16.69 27.62 3.84
CA SER A 27 -16.94 26.27 4.34
C SER A 27 -17.53 26.33 5.74
N ILE A 28 -18.53 25.49 6.01
CA ILE A 28 -19.24 25.41 7.29
C ILE A 28 -18.73 24.21 8.09
N THR A 29 -18.67 23.05 7.44
CA THR A 29 -18.21 21.79 8.05
C THR A 29 -17.09 21.20 7.21
N LEU A 30 -15.95 20.94 7.83
CA LEU A 30 -14.83 20.24 7.22
C LEU A 30 -14.29 19.16 8.18
N PRO A 31 -13.82 18.02 7.66
CA PRO A 31 -13.01 17.11 8.45
C PRO A 31 -11.66 17.75 8.81
N ALA A 32 -11.09 17.35 9.94
CA ALA A 32 -9.85 17.93 10.48
C ALA A 32 -8.65 17.82 9.52
N TRP A 33 -8.66 16.84 8.62
CA TRP A 33 -7.60 16.61 7.64
C TRP A 33 -7.73 17.45 6.37
N ALA A 34 -8.85 18.16 6.18
CA ALA A 34 -9.13 18.92 4.96
C ALA A 34 -9.12 20.44 5.18
N MET A 35 -8.80 21.16 4.12
CA MET A 35 -8.80 22.62 4.05
C MET A 35 -9.49 23.07 2.76
N PHE A 36 -10.33 24.11 2.87
CA PHE A 36 -10.97 24.72 1.72
C PHE A 36 -10.32 26.08 1.41
N ASN A 37 -9.76 26.21 0.22
CA ASN A 37 -9.27 27.48 -0.30
C ASN A 37 -10.42 28.21 -0.99
N THR A 38 -10.85 29.32 -0.39
CA THR A 38 -12.00 30.11 -0.86
C THR A 38 -11.70 30.92 -2.12
N ASP A 39 -10.43 31.26 -2.37
CA ASP A 39 -10.01 32.03 -3.55
C ASP A 39 -10.03 31.16 -4.82
N THR A 40 -9.71 29.87 -4.68
CA THR A 40 -9.67 28.91 -5.80
C THR A 40 -10.85 27.95 -5.81
N ALA A 41 -11.71 28.00 -4.80
CA ALA A 41 -12.80 27.05 -4.56
C ALA A 41 -12.34 25.57 -4.52
N VAL A 42 -11.13 25.31 -4.01
CA VAL A 42 -10.56 23.96 -3.92
C VAL A 42 -10.55 23.45 -2.48
N LEU A 43 -11.24 22.34 -2.24
CA LEU A 43 -11.13 21.52 -1.04
C LEU A 43 -10.01 20.51 -1.24
N SER A 44 -9.01 20.47 -0.36
CA SER A 44 -7.92 19.50 -0.43
C SER A 44 -7.43 19.05 0.94
N GLY A 45 -6.77 17.90 0.98
CA GLY A 45 -6.21 17.34 2.21
C GLY A 45 -5.82 15.87 2.04
N THR A 46 -5.31 15.25 3.10
CA THR A 46 -4.96 13.83 3.11
C THR A 46 -5.56 13.19 4.37
N PRO A 47 -6.56 12.32 4.25
CA PRO A 47 -7.14 11.63 5.40
C PRO A 47 -6.14 10.64 6.01
N ASP A 48 -6.08 10.64 7.33
CA ASP A 48 -5.23 9.78 8.16
C ASP A 48 -5.98 8.56 8.72
N ILE A 49 -7.30 8.66 8.84
CA ILE A 49 -8.18 7.65 9.41
C ILE A 49 -9.29 7.29 8.40
N ALA A 50 -9.64 6.00 8.35
CA ALA A 50 -10.75 5.52 7.55
C ALA A 50 -12.08 5.89 8.20
N GLY A 51 -13.07 6.25 7.39
CA GLY A 51 -14.39 6.65 7.88
C GLY A 51 -15.14 7.55 6.89
N ASP A 52 -16.34 7.93 7.31
CA ASP A 52 -17.20 8.85 6.57
C ASP A 52 -17.11 10.25 7.16
N TYR A 53 -16.78 11.23 6.33
CA TYR A 53 -16.60 12.62 6.73
C TYR A 53 -17.60 13.52 6.04
N SER A 54 -18.43 14.22 6.82
CA SER A 54 -19.36 15.22 6.27
C SER A 54 -18.61 16.49 5.88
N VAL A 55 -18.97 17.04 4.72
CA VAL A 55 -18.48 18.32 4.22
C VAL A 55 -19.67 19.19 3.88
N GLU A 56 -19.60 20.46 4.26
CA GLU A 56 -20.57 21.49 3.87
C GLU A 56 -19.84 22.74 3.38
N LEU A 57 -20.02 23.04 2.09
CA LEU A 57 -19.50 24.22 1.43
C LEU A 57 -20.64 25.19 1.14
N MET A 58 -20.34 26.49 1.15
CA MET A 58 -21.32 27.55 0.92
C MET A 58 -20.76 28.56 -0.07
N VAL A 59 -21.63 29.13 -0.89
CA VAL A 59 -21.35 30.26 -1.78
C VAL A 59 -22.41 31.34 -1.59
N SER A 60 -22.01 32.61 -1.71
CA SER A 60 -22.89 33.77 -1.68
C SER A 60 -22.52 34.76 -2.77
N ASP A 61 -23.52 35.39 -3.38
CA ASP A 61 -23.37 36.52 -4.31
C ASP A 61 -23.42 37.90 -3.59
N GLY A 62 -23.63 37.90 -2.26
CA GLY A 62 -23.83 39.10 -1.43
C GLY A 62 -25.29 39.40 -1.07
N THR A 63 -26.25 38.76 -1.75
CA THR A 63 -27.69 38.86 -1.52
C THR A 63 -28.27 37.50 -1.10
N ASP A 64 -28.03 36.46 -1.90
CA ASP A 64 -28.46 35.09 -1.69
C ASP A 64 -27.28 34.17 -1.31
N THR A 65 -27.64 32.99 -0.83
CA THR A 65 -26.67 31.95 -0.45
C THR A 65 -27.13 30.59 -0.94
N ALA A 66 -26.17 29.76 -1.32
CA ALA A 66 -26.38 28.35 -1.64
C ALA A 66 -25.36 27.48 -0.91
N SER A 67 -25.79 26.32 -0.43
CA SER A 67 -24.93 25.34 0.22
C SER A 67 -24.96 23.99 -0.49
N GLN A 68 -23.84 23.28 -0.39
CA GLN A 68 -23.73 21.89 -0.82
C GLN A 68 -23.18 21.05 0.33
N THR A 69 -23.92 20.01 0.68
CA THR A 69 -23.51 19.00 1.65
C THR A 69 -23.23 17.68 0.97
N PHE A 70 -22.10 17.07 1.28
CA PHE A 70 -21.74 15.74 0.78
C PHE A 70 -20.86 14.98 1.78
N THR A 71 -20.72 13.68 1.55
CA THR A 71 -19.91 12.81 2.41
C THR A 71 -18.70 12.28 1.64
N ILE A 72 -17.52 12.43 2.24
CA ILE A 72 -16.29 11.81 1.77
C ILE A 72 -16.10 10.49 2.53
N ALA A 73 -16.37 9.38 1.85
CA ALA A 73 -16.03 8.06 2.33
C ALA A 73 -14.54 7.77 2.07
N VAL A 74 -13.80 7.51 3.15
CA VAL A 74 -12.37 7.16 3.16
C VAL A 74 -12.23 5.68 3.53
N ALA A 75 -11.72 4.89 2.59
CA ALA A 75 -11.40 3.49 2.83
C ALA A 75 -10.07 3.34 3.59
N ALA A 76 -9.98 2.33 4.47
CA ALA A 76 -8.71 1.91 5.01
C ALA A 76 -7.80 1.43 3.87
N GLU A 77 -6.52 1.76 3.94
CA GLU A 77 -5.55 1.18 3.01
C GLU A 77 -5.49 -0.33 3.26
N ASN A 78 -5.59 -1.10 2.19
CA ASN A 78 -5.54 -2.55 2.29
C ASN A 78 -4.09 -2.94 2.60
N ALA A 79 -3.78 -3.24 3.86
CA ALA A 79 -2.46 -3.68 4.25
C ALA A 79 -2.20 -5.03 3.57
N VAL A 80 -1.31 -5.04 2.57
CA VAL A 80 -0.85 -6.28 1.95
C VAL A 80 -0.02 -7.02 2.99
N THR A 81 -0.61 -8.03 3.62
CA THR A 81 0.13 -8.96 4.45
C THR A 81 1.04 -9.79 3.55
N VAL A 82 2.32 -9.45 3.52
CA VAL A 82 3.34 -10.34 2.95
C VAL A 82 3.57 -11.46 3.95
N ALA A 83 3.12 -12.67 3.62
CA ALA A 83 3.43 -13.83 4.44
C ALA A 83 4.95 -14.05 4.41
N LEU A 84 5.59 -14.01 5.59
CA LEU A 84 6.97 -14.43 5.74
C LEU A 84 7.00 -15.96 5.65
N SER A 85 7.36 -16.50 4.48
CA SER A 85 7.60 -17.93 4.31
C SER A 85 9.02 -18.25 4.75
N VAL A 86 9.17 -18.84 5.94
CA VAL A 86 10.49 -19.16 6.52
C VAL A 86 11.01 -20.50 6.01
N PHE A 87 10.13 -21.38 5.52
CA PHE A 87 10.50 -22.66 4.92
C PHE A 87 9.48 -23.02 3.84
N GLU A 88 9.78 -22.67 2.58
CA GLU A 88 9.09 -23.36 1.47
C GLU A 88 9.63 -24.78 1.42
N ASN A 89 8.79 -25.75 1.03
CA ASN A 89 9.20 -27.14 0.78
C ASN A 89 9.99 -27.24 -0.54
N THR A 90 10.93 -26.30 -0.71
CA THR A 90 11.65 -25.95 -1.93
C THR A 90 13.04 -25.46 -1.51
N LEU A 91 14.08 -25.85 -2.25
CA LEU A 91 15.42 -25.31 -2.04
C LEU A 91 15.42 -23.79 -2.16
N LEU A 92 15.85 -23.10 -1.12
CA LEU A 92 16.15 -21.67 -1.19
C LEU A 92 17.45 -21.48 -2.01
N PRO A 93 17.43 -20.76 -3.14
CA PRO A 93 18.62 -20.55 -3.95
C PRO A 93 19.76 -19.87 -3.17
N GLU A 94 19.39 -19.05 -2.19
CA GLU A 94 20.33 -18.40 -1.28
C GLU A 94 21.09 -19.39 -0.40
N TRP A 95 20.58 -20.61 -0.15
CA TRP A 95 21.20 -21.64 0.69
C TRP A 95 21.44 -22.93 -0.10
N ALA A 96 22.10 -22.81 -1.26
CA ALA A 96 22.32 -23.96 -2.14
C ALA A 96 23.17 -25.06 -1.46
N PRO A 97 22.82 -26.35 -1.62
CA PRO A 97 23.64 -27.45 -1.14
C PRO A 97 24.86 -27.63 -2.04
N TRP A 98 26.01 -27.97 -1.46
CA TRP A 98 27.27 -28.15 -2.19
C TRP A 98 28.03 -29.40 -1.72
N ILE A 99 28.80 -30.01 -2.64
CA ILE A 99 29.68 -31.16 -2.39
C ILE A 99 31.01 -30.91 -3.11
N ASN A 100 32.13 -31.16 -2.44
CA ASN A 100 33.46 -30.86 -2.97
C ASN A 100 34.00 -31.87 -4.03
N ASP A 101 33.46 -33.08 -4.11
CA ASP A 101 34.00 -34.19 -4.92
C ASP A 101 33.04 -34.68 -6.04
N GLY A 102 32.10 -33.84 -6.47
CA GLY A 102 31.18 -34.21 -7.56
C GLY A 102 30.11 -35.25 -7.19
N GLY A 103 29.86 -35.44 -5.89
CA GLY A 103 28.67 -36.15 -5.40
C GLY A 103 27.36 -35.47 -5.82
N SER A 104 26.23 -36.08 -5.50
CA SER A 104 24.90 -35.58 -5.90
C SER A 104 24.04 -35.24 -4.70
N THR A 105 23.18 -34.24 -4.87
CA THR A 105 22.16 -33.82 -3.91
C THR A 105 20.77 -34.13 -4.47
N THR A 106 19.90 -34.68 -3.64
CA THR A 106 18.49 -34.96 -3.98
C THR A 106 17.59 -34.48 -2.87
N LEU A 107 16.44 -33.91 -3.22
CA LEU A 107 15.37 -33.67 -2.27
C LEU A 107 14.66 -34.99 -1.98
N VAL A 108 14.52 -35.33 -0.71
CA VAL A 108 13.82 -36.52 -0.23
C VAL A 108 12.82 -36.10 0.83
N THR A 109 11.71 -36.82 0.94
CA THR A 109 10.83 -36.72 2.11
C THR A 109 11.35 -37.72 3.13
N ASP A 110 11.78 -37.24 4.31
CA ASP A 110 12.40 -38.10 5.33
C ASP A 110 11.35 -39.00 6.01
N ASP A 111 10.21 -38.44 6.42
CA ASP A 111 9.04 -39.20 6.89
C ASP A 111 7.71 -38.44 6.66
N VAL A 112 6.60 -38.94 7.23
CA VAL A 112 5.26 -38.31 7.10
C VAL A 112 5.01 -37.16 8.09
N GLU A 113 5.90 -36.99 9.08
CA GLU A 113 5.87 -36.02 10.16
C GLU A 113 6.84 -34.84 9.92
N HIS A 114 7.84 -35.02 9.06
CA HIS A 114 8.85 -34.06 8.64
C HIS A 114 8.81 -33.87 7.13
N ASP A 115 8.87 -32.61 6.71
CA ASP A 115 8.82 -32.16 5.32
C ASP A 115 10.08 -32.58 4.50
N GLN A 116 10.33 -31.95 3.34
CA GLN A 116 11.48 -32.29 2.50
C GLN A 116 12.82 -32.01 3.20
N ALA A 117 13.75 -32.94 3.04
CA ALA A 117 15.15 -32.85 3.43
C ALA A 117 16.07 -32.97 2.21
N VAL A 118 17.27 -32.41 2.30
CA VAL A 118 18.32 -32.62 1.29
C VAL A 118 19.18 -33.81 1.68
N GLN A 119 19.21 -34.82 0.83
CA GLN A 119 20.11 -35.96 0.95
C GLN A 119 21.40 -35.71 0.17
N PHE A 120 22.55 -35.89 0.84
CA PHE A 120 23.87 -35.83 0.23
C PHE A 120 24.37 -37.25 -0.06
N ASN A 121 24.56 -37.57 -1.34
CA ASN A 121 25.08 -38.85 -1.79
C ASN A 121 26.58 -38.74 -2.05
N LEU A 122 27.39 -39.28 -1.12
CA LEU A 122 28.86 -39.21 -1.16
C LEU A 122 29.45 -40.49 -1.78
N THR A 123 30.38 -40.33 -2.72
CA THR A 123 31.08 -41.44 -3.41
C THR A 123 32.51 -41.65 -2.95
N ALA A 124 33.04 -40.72 -2.15
CA ALA A 124 34.38 -40.76 -1.54
C ALA A 124 34.36 -39.94 -0.23
N PRO A 125 35.47 -39.91 0.55
CA PRO A 125 35.59 -38.98 1.68
C PRO A 125 35.45 -37.52 1.21
N SER A 126 34.37 -36.87 1.62
CA SER A 126 33.95 -35.57 1.10
C SER A 126 33.44 -34.65 2.20
N VAL A 127 33.36 -33.36 1.91
CA VAL A 127 32.66 -32.36 2.72
C VAL A 127 31.44 -31.91 1.94
N ALA A 128 30.30 -31.90 2.64
CA ALA A 128 29.02 -31.48 2.10
C ALA A 128 28.31 -30.55 3.10
N GLY A 129 27.50 -29.64 2.60
CA GLY A 129 26.73 -28.72 3.43
C GLY A 129 25.91 -27.75 2.62
N PHE A 130 25.46 -26.69 3.27
CA PHE A 130 24.75 -25.58 2.65
C PHE A 130 25.67 -24.35 2.60
N THR A 131 25.59 -23.58 1.52
CA THR A 131 26.35 -22.33 1.38
C THR A 131 25.39 -21.17 1.13
N ALA A 132 25.59 -20.09 1.89
CA ALA A 132 24.87 -18.84 1.70
C ALA A 132 25.46 -17.95 0.59
N ARG A 133 26.44 -18.47 -0.17
CA ARG A 133 27.17 -17.73 -1.20
C ARG A 133 26.48 -17.89 -2.54
N ASP A 134 26.32 -16.79 -3.26
CA ASP A 134 25.95 -16.82 -4.67
C ASP A 134 26.88 -17.75 -5.45
N ILE A 135 26.30 -18.51 -6.38
CA ILE A 135 27.01 -19.48 -7.23
C ILE A 135 28.11 -18.81 -8.09
N ASP A 136 28.09 -17.47 -8.20
CA ASP A 136 28.96 -16.64 -9.06
C ASP A 136 30.22 -16.09 -8.36
N GLY A 137 30.74 -16.78 -7.34
CA GLY A 137 32.19 -16.85 -7.08
C GLY A 137 33.04 -15.56 -7.19
N ALA A 138 32.57 -14.40 -6.73
CA ALA A 138 33.37 -13.16 -6.75
C ALA A 138 34.08 -12.93 -5.40
N VAL A 139 35.27 -13.52 -5.27
CA VAL A 139 36.51 -12.82 -4.83
C VAL A 139 37.72 -13.47 -5.47
#